data_AF-A0A7R8UC97-F1
#
_entry.id   AF-A0A7R8UC97-F1
#
_cell.length_a   1.000
_cell.length_b   1.000
_cell.length_c   1.000
_cell.angle_alpha   90.00
_cell.angle_beta   90.00
_cell.angle_gamma   90.00
#
_symmetry.space_group_name_H-M   'P 1'
#
loop_
_entity.id
_entity.type
_entity.pdbx_description
1 polymer ?
#
loop_
_entity_poly.entity_id
_entity_poly.type
_entity_poly.pdbx_seq_one_letter_code
_entity_poly.pdbx_strand_id
1 'polypeptide(L)'
;MMTGIFFFLAFARIECFVLPSPIVTLFQSASTIVAFGERDERAEDNLIGVLKVSFVPTIIIHDEIIELYNYVNEDFVALVLSSDISNQHLDHVFASIKFMERSRVVFTLMNTGNDVEVWSELLFRQCFENGFLNVLLLYNIDSKDNQSLRIYTFLPFPTFKIIELSKIGSAEDLFPDKLKNVYGYPIRTIFRQDYPRSYFYKTGNGIEKKGGYLSKMLHTFAERCNGSLQEVDTVHLFDKGEMSRMILTRDIDVAPNLMSPLDVKTAATYPLSKMNVLLVTPNLRKVPRFMYLLKPFDLSIWILLGGFLLYAAFAEGLMLIVVFKTIDFGEAFLAIFLGIIYQGVSGRLFERWRFAVIHGQVLILGFILINLYSAELSSYLTVVLYEKPPKTYSEIRESGMKIMAEKTSLSYYIAYGGVPDGYEDLYFAVDVDELLSHVFSLNTTYVYGLSSDRIQLLQIQQSHLRKPLLSPTNILITEFIGNCPVIYSWILRYKYNEFIFKVNDYGLNEKWFSDVLLEQDQIDMKRYKTEYSEVATEAVPLNFEHLSFLWDCLVFGWSISCVSFVSEKFWFFFIRTHRS
;
A
#
# COMPACT_ATOMS: atom_id res chain seq x y z
N MET A 1 -5.00 10.05 48.27
CA MET A 1 -4.57 9.24 49.43
C MET A 1 -3.11 8.88 49.15
N MET A 2 -2.19 9.60 49.77
CA MET A 2 -0.74 9.49 49.56
C MET A 2 -0.24 8.19 50.18
N THR A 3 0.36 7.31 49.38
CA THR A 3 1.18 6.20 49.87
C THR A 3 2.65 6.60 49.76
N GLY A 4 3.30 6.64 50.92
CA GLY A 4 4.61 7.24 51.13
C GLY A 4 5.76 6.43 50.52
N ILE A 5 6.64 7.14 49.86
CA ILE A 5 8.00 6.71 49.55
C ILE A 5 8.78 6.80 50.86
N PHE A 6 9.08 5.66 51.48
CA PHE A 6 9.93 5.59 52.67
C PHE A 6 11.40 5.63 52.26
N PHE A 7 12.08 6.73 52.59
CA PHE A 7 13.55 6.80 52.66
C PHE A 7 13.98 6.23 54.02
N PHE A 8 14.60 5.05 54.04
CA PHE A 8 15.31 4.55 55.22
C PHE A 8 16.82 4.50 54.95
N LEU A 9 17.54 5.42 55.57
CA LEU A 9 19.00 5.35 55.74
C LEU A 9 19.30 4.48 56.97
N ALA A 10 19.51 3.19 56.75
CA ALA A 10 20.00 2.26 57.78
C ALA A 10 21.44 1.81 57.44
N PHE A 11 22.40 2.31 58.22
CA PHE A 11 23.78 1.81 58.28
C PHE A 11 23.80 0.45 59.00
N ALA A 12 23.51 -0.63 58.26
CA ALA A 12 23.85 -1.99 58.67
C ALA A 12 25.12 -2.43 57.94
N ARG A 13 26.06 -3.06 58.67
CA ARG A 13 27.24 -3.74 58.12
C ARG A 13 26.74 -4.84 57.17
N ILE A 14 26.82 -4.61 55.86
CA ILE A 14 26.53 -5.60 54.82
C ILE A 14 27.89 -6.00 54.25
N GLU A 15 28.16 -7.31 54.19
CA GLU A 15 29.34 -7.87 53.53
C GLU A 15 29.25 -7.54 52.04
N CYS A 16 29.97 -6.49 51.63
CA CYS A 16 29.88 -5.93 50.30
C CYS A 16 30.33 -6.95 49.24
N PHE A 17 29.46 -7.21 48.25
CA PHE A 17 29.88 -7.72 46.95
C PHE A 17 31.02 -6.84 46.42
N VAL A 18 32.24 -7.38 46.30
CA VAL A 18 33.31 -6.69 45.57
C VAL A 18 33.07 -6.93 44.09
N LEU A 19 32.21 -6.11 43.48
CA LEU A 19 32.00 -6.14 42.04
C LEU A 19 33.27 -5.68 41.31
N PRO A 20 33.70 -6.37 40.25
CA PRO A 20 34.74 -5.89 39.37
C PRO A 20 34.44 -4.48 38.85
N SER A 21 35.47 -3.64 38.76
CA SER A 21 35.34 -2.26 38.28
C SER A 21 34.53 -2.12 36.98
N PRO A 22 34.65 -3.00 35.97
CA PRO A 22 33.83 -2.91 34.75
C PRO A 22 32.32 -3.07 34.98
N ILE A 23 31.90 -3.90 35.93
CA ILE A 23 30.48 -4.09 36.28
C ILE A 23 29.94 -2.87 37.03
N VAL A 24 30.76 -2.28 37.91
CA VAL A 24 30.39 -1.03 38.59
C VAL A 24 30.22 0.10 37.57
N THR A 25 31.14 0.22 36.61
CA THR A 25 31.04 1.18 35.51
C THR A 25 29.79 0.94 34.66
N LEU A 26 29.44 -0.33 34.38
CA LEU A 26 28.22 -0.68 33.66
C LEU A 26 26.97 -0.12 34.38
N PHE A 27 26.82 -0.40 35.68
CA PHE A 27 25.68 0.09 36.47
C PHE A 27 25.67 1.62 36.59
N GLN A 28 26.82 2.27 36.75
CA GLN A 28 26.93 3.72 36.80
C GLN A 28 26.65 4.41 35.47
N SER A 29 26.87 3.72 34.34
CA SER A 29 26.61 4.26 33.01
C SER A 29 25.14 4.12 32.57
N ALA A 30 24.34 3.30 33.26
CA ALA A 30 22.95 3.06 32.91
C ALA A 30 22.06 4.26 33.29
N SER A 31 21.04 4.53 32.47
CA SER A 31 20.05 5.57 32.78
C SER A 31 19.06 5.15 33.88
N THR A 32 18.80 3.85 34.00
CA THR A 32 17.91 3.24 35.00
C THR A 32 18.36 1.81 35.25
N ILE A 33 18.20 1.33 36.48
CA ILE A 33 18.36 -0.08 36.83
C ILE A 33 16.97 -0.64 37.13
N VAL A 34 16.60 -1.74 36.50
CA VAL A 34 15.36 -2.46 36.82
C VAL A 34 15.76 -3.75 37.51
N ALA A 35 15.42 -3.85 38.79
CA ALA A 35 15.76 -4.99 39.62
C ALA A 35 14.52 -5.89 39.79
N PHE A 36 14.62 -7.12 39.32
CA PHE A 36 13.62 -8.17 39.53
C PHE A 36 14.08 -9.03 40.70
N GLY A 37 13.24 -9.18 41.72
CA GLY A 37 13.58 -9.98 42.89
C GLY A 37 12.35 -10.63 43.51
N GLU A 38 12.52 -11.84 44.01
CA GLU A 38 11.52 -12.52 44.84
C GLU A 38 11.29 -11.74 46.14
N ARG A 39 10.08 -11.83 46.69
CA ARG A 39 9.70 -11.17 47.95
C ARG A 39 10.28 -11.93 49.16
N ASP A 40 11.60 -11.97 49.28
CA ASP A 40 12.37 -12.56 50.39
C ASP A 40 13.28 -11.49 51.01
N GLU A 41 13.29 -11.37 52.34
CA GLU A 41 14.12 -10.41 53.11
C GLU A 41 15.61 -10.55 52.75
N ARG A 42 16.08 -11.78 52.48
CA ARG A 42 17.48 -12.00 52.05
C ARG A 42 17.76 -11.52 50.64
N ALA A 43 16.81 -11.67 49.73
CA ALA A 43 16.96 -11.17 48.35
C ALA A 43 16.96 -9.64 48.34
N GLU A 44 16.13 -9.01 49.16
CA GLU A 44 16.00 -7.55 49.28
C GLU A 44 17.25 -6.91 49.90
N ASP A 45 17.79 -7.45 51.00
CA ASP A 45 19.04 -6.97 51.61
C ASP A 45 20.24 -7.07 50.65
N ASN A 46 20.28 -8.13 49.84
CA ASN A 46 21.29 -8.34 48.81
C ASN A 46 21.13 -7.38 47.62
N LEU A 47 19.89 -7.14 47.19
CA LEU A 47 19.54 -6.17 46.15
C LEU A 47 19.99 -4.77 46.57
N ILE A 48 19.70 -4.38 47.82
CA ILE A 48 20.17 -3.13 48.43
C ILE A 48 21.70 -3.11 48.52
N GLY A 49 22.35 -4.23 48.82
CA GLY A 49 23.82 -4.37 48.85
C GLY A 49 24.49 -4.11 47.49
N VAL A 50 23.95 -4.68 46.41
CA VAL A 50 24.44 -4.49 45.03
C VAL A 50 24.17 -3.07 44.54
N LEU A 51 23.00 -2.51 44.88
CA LEU A 51 22.55 -1.19 44.43
C LEU A 51 23.15 -0.02 45.21
N LYS A 52 23.64 -0.24 46.45
CA LYS A 52 24.35 0.75 47.29
C LYS A 52 25.57 1.39 46.62
N VAL A 53 26.02 0.86 45.48
CA VAL A 53 27.18 1.31 44.70
C VAL A 53 26.80 2.31 43.58
N SER A 54 25.50 2.52 43.30
CA SER A 54 25.05 3.35 42.17
C SER A 54 24.16 4.53 42.61
N PHE A 55 24.38 5.71 42.01
CA PHE A 55 23.50 6.89 42.14
C PHE A 55 22.37 6.89 41.08
N VAL A 56 22.08 5.73 40.49
CA VAL A 56 21.18 5.58 39.34
C VAL A 56 19.75 5.28 39.82
N PRO A 57 18.71 5.87 39.21
CA PRO A 57 17.33 5.53 39.51
C PRO A 57 17.08 4.03 39.39
N THR A 58 16.57 3.41 40.46
CA THR A 58 16.32 1.97 40.49
C THR A 58 14.83 1.68 40.70
N ILE A 59 14.28 0.83 39.83
CA ILE A 59 12.91 0.32 39.92
C ILE A 59 12.99 -1.12 40.40
N ILE A 60 12.29 -1.45 41.48
CA ILE A 60 12.25 -2.80 42.05
C ILE A 60 10.89 -3.41 41.73
N ILE A 61 10.90 -4.60 41.12
CA ILE A 61 9.69 -5.34 40.73
C ILE A 61 9.69 -6.69 41.44
N HIS A 62 8.61 -6.95 42.17
CA HIS A 62 8.40 -8.19 42.91
C HIS A 62 7.26 -8.98 42.30
N ASP A 63 7.55 -10.13 41.69
CA ASP A 63 6.60 -11.14 41.21
C ASP A 63 5.44 -10.65 40.31
N GLU A 64 5.49 -9.40 39.83
CA GLU A 64 4.51 -8.78 38.95
C GLU A 64 5.04 -8.64 37.52
N ILE A 65 4.12 -8.72 36.55
CA ILE A 65 4.42 -8.47 35.13
C ILE A 65 4.10 -7.00 34.85
N ILE A 66 5.14 -6.22 34.54
CA ILE A 66 5.00 -4.80 34.19
C ILE A 66 5.60 -4.59 32.81
N GLU A 67 4.81 -4.07 31.87
CA GLU A 67 5.28 -3.74 30.52
C GLU A 67 6.19 -2.50 30.53
N LEU A 68 7.49 -2.71 30.74
CA LEU A 68 8.44 -1.63 31.00
C LEU A 68 8.66 -0.70 29.81
N TYR A 69 8.28 -1.09 28.60
CA TYR A 69 8.61 -0.37 27.37
C TYR A 69 7.88 0.97 27.25
N ASN A 70 6.83 1.14 28.04
CA ASN A 70 6.10 2.40 28.16
C ASN A 70 6.71 3.36 29.20
N TYR A 71 7.63 2.88 30.05
CA TYR A 71 8.08 3.59 31.26
C TYR A 71 9.60 3.82 31.32
N VAL A 72 10.39 2.96 30.68
CA VAL A 72 11.86 2.98 30.77
C VAL A 72 12.48 3.03 29.38
N ASN A 73 13.50 3.87 29.21
CA ASN A 73 14.27 3.96 27.96
C ASN A 73 15.12 2.71 27.71
N GLU A 74 15.51 2.43 26.46
CA GLU A 74 16.29 1.24 26.09
C GLU A 74 17.68 1.13 26.78
N ASP A 75 18.20 2.22 27.33
CA ASP A 75 19.51 2.26 28.02
C ASP A 75 19.38 1.97 29.52
N PHE A 76 18.84 0.79 29.83
CA PHE A 76 18.70 0.29 31.20
C PHE A 76 19.38 -1.06 31.37
N VAL A 77 19.70 -1.37 32.62
CA VAL A 77 20.23 -2.68 33.01
C VAL A 77 19.16 -3.42 33.80
N ALA A 78 18.77 -4.60 33.32
CA ALA A 78 17.89 -5.51 34.05
C ALA A 78 18.75 -6.35 34.99
N LEU A 79 18.63 -6.12 36.29
CA LEU A 79 19.25 -6.95 37.32
C LEU A 79 18.22 -7.99 37.79
N VAL A 80 18.49 -9.27 37.59
CA VAL A 80 17.58 -10.34 38.04
C VAL A 80 18.26 -11.08 39.19
N LEU A 81 17.66 -10.98 40.38
CA LEU A 81 18.05 -11.73 41.57
C LEU A 81 17.08 -12.89 41.75
N SER A 82 17.62 -14.10 41.73
CA SER A 82 16.83 -15.30 41.93
C SER A 82 17.60 -16.26 42.81
N SER A 83 16.91 -16.75 43.85
CA SER A 83 17.42 -17.79 44.76
C SER A 83 17.19 -19.18 44.16
N ASP A 84 16.13 -19.33 43.38
CA ASP A 84 15.77 -20.50 42.57
C ASP A 84 15.15 -20.01 41.24
N ILE A 85 15.75 -20.41 40.12
CA ILE A 85 15.27 -20.01 38.79
C ILE A 85 14.10 -20.93 38.42
N SER A 86 12.93 -20.63 38.97
CA SER A 86 11.69 -21.22 38.48
C SER A 86 11.38 -20.65 37.08
N ASN A 87 10.88 -21.50 36.18
CA ASN A 87 10.44 -21.06 34.84
C ASN A 87 9.43 -19.90 34.94
N GLN A 88 8.60 -19.89 35.98
CA GLN A 88 7.59 -18.85 36.19
C GLN A 88 8.21 -17.47 36.45
N HIS A 89 9.28 -17.39 37.27
CA HIS A 89 9.96 -16.12 37.53
C HIS A 89 10.63 -15.57 36.26
N LEU A 90 11.28 -16.44 35.48
CA LEU A 90 11.86 -16.03 34.20
C LEU A 90 10.81 -15.59 33.18
N ASP A 91 9.67 -16.28 33.12
CA ASP A 91 8.56 -15.89 32.25
C ASP A 91 8.03 -14.50 32.63
N HIS A 92 7.94 -14.17 33.92
CA HIS A 92 7.55 -12.83 34.39
C HIS A 92 8.57 -11.77 34.01
N VAL A 93 9.86 -12.07 34.15
CA VAL A 93 10.95 -11.17 33.72
C VAL A 93 10.85 -10.93 32.21
N PHE A 94 10.85 -11.97 31.38
CA PHE A 94 10.79 -11.84 29.92
C PHE A 94 9.51 -11.16 29.45
N ALA A 95 8.38 -11.38 30.13
CA ALA A 95 7.14 -10.66 29.85
C ALA A 95 7.26 -9.16 30.19
N SER A 96 7.99 -8.81 31.25
CA SER A 96 8.17 -7.42 31.69
C SER A 96 9.14 -6.62 30.81
N ILE A 97 10.24 -7.25 30.38
CA ILE A 97 11.22 -6.66 29.44
C ILE A 97 10.94 -7.04 27.98
N LYS A 98 9.69 -7.42 27.67
CA LYS A 98 9.25 -7.73 26.32
C LYS A 98 9.44 -6.51 25.41
N PHE A 99 9.91 -6.74 24.18
CA PHE A 99 10.29 -5.70 23.20
C PHE A 99 11.59 -4.93 23.50
N MET A 100 12.31 -5.30 24.56
CA MET A 100 13.58 -4.68 24.95
C MET A 100 14.76 -5.63 24.75
N GLU A 101 14.80 -6.38 23.65
CA GLU A 101 15.78 -7.46 23.44
C GLU A 101 17.24 -6.96 23.37
N ARG A 102 17.44 -5.63 23.24
CA ARG A 102 18.75 -4.97 23.28
C ARG A 102 19.25 -4.66 24.68
N SER A 103 18.36 -4.68 25.67
CA SER A 103 18.69 -4.36 27.06
C SER A 103 19.80 -5.25 27.59
N ARG A 104 20.61 -4.70 28.49
CA ARG A 104 21.70 -5.42 29.13
C ARG A 104 21.11 -6.14 30.34
N VAL A 105 21.02 -7.46 30.26
CA VAL A 105 20.43 -8.28 31.33
C VAL A 105 21.55 -8.94 32.13
N VAL A 106 21.52 -8.75 33.45
CA VAL A 106 22.49 -9.29 34.40
C VAL A 106 21.73 -10.16 35.39
N PHE A 107 21.89 -11.47 35.26
CA PHE A 107 21.41 -12.44 36.24
C PHE A 107 22.46 -12.58 37.33
N THR A 108 22.03 -12.61 38.58
CA THR A 108 22.91 -12.90 39.72
C THR A 108 22.34 -14.10 40.46
N LEU A 109 23.15 -15.16 40.55
CA LEU A 109 22.82 -16.38 41.27
C LEU A 109 23.61 -16.44 42.58
N MET A 110 22.90 -16.74 43.66
CA MET A 110 23.52 -16.93 44.98
C MET A 110 23.37 -18.39 45.43
N ASN A 111 24.51 -19.08 45.49
CA ASN A 111 24.69 -20.37 46.16
C ASN A 111 23.70 -21.47 45.74
N THR A 112 23.77 -21.88 44.48
CA THR A 112 23.32 -23.20 44.05
C THR A 112 24.52 -24.15 44.10
N GLY A 113 24.33 -25.42 44.48
CA GLY A 113 25.42 -26.40 44.61
C GLY A 113 26.12 -26.73 43.28
N ASN A 114 26.58 -27.98 43.12
CA ASN A 114 27.42 -28.44 42.00
C ASN A 114 26.77 -28.39 40.58
N ASP A 115 25.60 -27.76 40.38
CA ASP A 115 24.81 -27.84 39.14
C ASP A 115 24.85 -26.56 38.27
N VAL A 116 25.76 -25.62 38.53
CA VAL A 116 25.89 -24.31 37.83
C VAL A 116 25.92 -24.44 36.30
N GLU A 117 26.56 -25.49 35.78
CA GLU A 117 26.66 -25.75 34.34
C GLU A 117 25.29 -26.06 33.73
N VAL A 118 24.48 -26.89 34.39
CA VAL A 118 23.13 -27.24 33.93
C VAL A 118 22.21 -26.03 33.96
N TRP A 119 22.32 -25.23 35.03
CA TRP A 119 21.51 -24.02 35.21
C TRP A 119 21.84 -22.90 34.23
N SER A 120 23.14 -22.63 34.06
CA SER A 120 23.58 -21.61 33.10
C SER A 120 23.18 -21.98 31.66
N GLU A 121 23.22 -23.26 31.31
CA GLU A 121 22.73 -23.76 30.02
C GLU A 121 21.23 -23.53 29.84
N LEU A 122 20.41 -23.89 30.83
CA LEU A 122 18.95 -23.67 30.77
C LEU A 122 18.62 -22.17 30.62
N LEU A 123 19.21 -21.33 31.49
CA LEU A 123 18.99 -19.89 31.51
C LEU A 123 19.38 -19.24 30.18
N PHE A 124 20.60 -19.49 29.70
CA PHE A 124 21.06 -18.86 28.46
C PHE A 124 20.29 -19.37 27.24
N ARG A 125 19.82 -20.62 27.23
CA ARG A 125 18.94 -21.13 26.18
C ARG A 125 17.59 -20.44 26.18
N GLN A 126 16.96 -20.28 27.33
CA GLN A 126 15.70 -19.54 27.44
C GLN A 126 15.86 -18.07 27.05
N CYS A 127 16.96 -17.41 27.46
CA CYS A 127 17.30 -16.06 27.01
C CYS A 127 17.43 -16.00 25.48
N PHE A 128 18.17 -16.93 24.88
CA PHE A 128 18.35 -17.00 23.43
C PHE A 128 17.03 -17.23 22.70
N GLU A 129 16.20 -18.15 23.18
CA GLU A 129 14.88 -18.43 22.62
C GLU A 129 13.94 -17.22 22.72
N ASN A 130 14.08 -16.37 23.73
CA ASN A 130 13.30 -15.14 23.87
C ASN A 130 13.93 -13.92 23.17
N GLY A 131 15.08 -14.08 22.50
CA GLY A 131 15.73 -13.03 21.72
C GLY A 131 16.78 -12.20 22.48
N PHE A 132 17.04 -12.52 23.75
CA PHE A 132 18.00 -11.79 24.58
C PHE A 132 19.41 -12.29 24.36
N LEU A 133 20.25 -11.44 23.76
CA LEU A 133 21.65 -11.75 23.46
C LEU A 133 22.62 -11.12 24.46
N ASN A 134 22.28 -9.95 25.00
CA ASN A 134 23.12 -9.20 25.92
C ASN A 134 22.88 -9.66 27.36
N VAL A 135 23.29 -10.89 27.65
CA VAL A 135 23.05 -11.53 28.95
C VAL A 135 24.35 -11.90 29.64
N LEU A 136 24.45 -11.53 30.91
CA LEU A 136 25.50 -11.93 31.84
C LEU A 136 24.91 -12.75 32.97
N LEU A 137 25.68 -13.74 33.43
CA LEU A 137 25.43 -14.44 34.67
C LEU A 137 26.59 -14.19 35.63
N LEU A 138 26.29 -13.55 36.75
CA LEU A 138 27.19 -13.34 37.88
C LEU A 138 26.99 -14.50 38.86
N TYR A 139 28.02 -15.33 39.01
CA TYR A 139 28.03 -16.47 39.90
C TYR A 139 29.03 -16.25 41.03
N ASN A 140 28.54 -16.23 42.27
CA ASN A 140 29.38 -16.08 43.44
C ASN A 140 29.71 -17.45 44.03
N ILE A 141 31.01 -17.77 44.14
CA ILE A 141 31.49 -18.96 44.83
C ILE A 141 31.83 -18.56 46.26
N ASP A 142 30.98 -18.98 47.19
CA ASP A 142 31.23 -18.82 48.61
C ASP A 142 32.03 -20.03 49.11
N SER A 143 33.36 -19.91 49.14
CA SER A 143 34.24 -20.86 49.80
C SER A 143 34.80 -20.24 51.07
N LYS A 144 34.89 -21.03 52.16
CA LYS A 144 35.28 -20.58 53.51
C LYS A 144 36.59 -19.80 53.63
N ASP A 145 37.44 -19.77 52.59
CA ASP A 145 38.72 -19.05 52.57
C ASP A 145 38.91 -18.10 51.36
N ASN A 146 37.96 -17.99 50.43
CA ASN A 146 38.04 -17.00 49.34
C ASN A 146 36.71 -16.82 48.62
N GLN A 147 36.24 -15.57 48.49
CA GLN A 147 35.16 -15.18 47.60
C GLN A 147 35.72 -14.98 46.18
N SER A 148 35.20 -15.70 45.20
CA SER A 148 35.54 -15.46 43.79
C SER A 148 34.27 -15.32 42.94
N LEU A 149 34.10 -14.14 42.33
CA LEU A 149 33.03 -13.88 41.37
C LEU A 149 33.43 -14.41 40.00
N ARG A 150 32.61 -15.29 39.42
CA ARG A 150 32.74 -15.75 38.02
C ARG A 150 31.66 -15.11 37.17
N ILE A 151 32.01 -14.72 35.96
CA ILE A 151 31.12 -14.03 35.03
C ILE A 151 30.99 -14.90 33.80
N TYR A 152 29.77 -15.32 33.49
CA TYR A 152 29.46 -16.13 32.33
C TYR A 152 28.64 -15.35 31.32
N THR A 153 28.86 -15.64 30.04
CA THR A 153 27.96 -15.26 28.95
C THR A 153 27.93 -16.40 27.93
N PHE A 154 27.06 -16.34 26.94
CA PHE A 154 26.95 -17.36 25.90
C PHE A 154 27.22 -16.80 24.50
N LEU A 155 27.77 -17.64 23.64
CA LEU A 155 27.92 -17.40 22.21
C LEU A 155 26.91 -18.29 21.47
N PRO A 156 25.94 -17.70 20.74
CA PRO A 156 24.92 -18.48 20.02
C PRO A 156 25.47 -19.17 18.75
N PHE A 157 26.57 -18.67 18.18
CA PHE A 157 27.10 -19.13 16.89
C PHE A 157 28.60 -19.46 16.96
N PRO A 158 29.09 -20.41 16.12
CA PRO A 158 28.32 -21.32 15.24
C PRO A 158 27.56 -22.41 16.01
N THR A 159 27.99 -22.70 17.23
CA THR A 159 27.36 -23.66 18.14
C THR A 159 27.17 -22.97 19.47
N PHE A 160 26.03 -23.19 20.12
CA PHE A 160 25.74 -22.64 21.44
C PHE A 160 26.85 -23.05 22.43
N LYS A 161 27.53 -22.06 23.01
CA LYS A 161 28.64 -22.26 23.95
C LYS A 161 28.56 -21.24 25.08
N ILE A 162 28.73 -21.70 26.30
CA ILE A 162 28.92 -20.82 27.46
C ILE A 162 30.42 -20.54 27.60
N ILE A 163 30.75 -19.27 27.84
CA ILE A 163 32.12 -18.81 28.07
C ILE A 163 32.21 -18.09 29.41
N GLU A 164 33.31 -18.31 30.11
CA GLU A 164 33.68 -17.53 31.29
C GLU A 164 34.52 -16.32 30.86
N LEU A 165 34.15 -15.13 31.30
CA LEU A 165 34.86 -13.89 31.00
C LEU A 165 35.98 -13.69 32.02
N SER A 166 37.20 -14.11 31.68
CA SER A 166 38.35 -14.07 32.59
C SER A 166 39.24 -12.83 32.46
N LYS A 167 39.09 -12.03 31.38
CA LYS A 167 39.87 -10.82 31.12
C LYS A 167 38.94 -9.70 30.68
N ILE A 168 38.48 -8.89 31.64
CA ILE A 168 37.55 -7.78 31.39
C ILE A 168 38.34 -6.48 31.59
N GLY A 169 38.68 -5.80 30.49
CA GLY A 169 39.39 -4.52 30.52
C GLY A 169 38.46 -3.32 30.53
N SER A 170 37.25 -3.47 29.99
CA SER A 170 36.25 -2.43 29.82
C SER A 170 34.82 -2.98 29.97
N ALA A 171 33.84 -2.09 30.10
CA ALA A 171 32.42 -2.47 30.12
C ALA A 171 31.94 -3.03 28.76
N GLU A 172 32.63 -2.73 27.65
CA GLU A 172 32.33 -3.25 26.31
C GLU A 172 32.68 -4.74 26.19
N ASP A 173 33.71 -5.19 26.92
CA ASP A 173 34.12 -6.60 26.96
C ASP A 173 33.06 -7.51 27.61
N LEU A 174 32.13 -6.92 28.39
CA LEU A 174 31.04 -7.64 29.04
C LEU A 174 29.95 -8.09 28.04
N PHE A 175 29.73 -7.33 26.96
CA PHE A 175 28.68 -7.60 25.98
C PHE A 175 29.26 -7.60 24.56
N PRO A 176 29.96 -8.67 24.15
CA PRO A 176 30.54 -8.75 22.81
C PRO A 176 29.44 -8.71 21.73
N ASP A 177 29.73 -8.13 20.56
CA ASP A 177 28.80 -8.16 19.42
C ASP A 177 28.71 -9.59 18.83
N LYS A 178 27.71 -10.34 19.32
CA LYS A 178 27.42 -11.73 18.94
C LYS A 178 26.82 -11.86 17.52
N LEU A 179 26.44 -10.76 16.88
CA LEU A 179 25.74 -10.75 15.60
C LEU A 179 26.59 -10.25 14.43
N LYS A 180 27.87 -9.95 14.67
CA LYS A 180 28.81 -9.51 13.61
C LYS A 180 29.03 -10.59 12.54
N ASN A 181 29.02 -11.86 12.94
CA ASN A 181 29.14 -13.02 12.06
C ASN A 181 28.32 -14.16 12.65
N VAL A 182 27.31 -14.65 11.90
CA VAL A 182 26.41 -15.70 12.37
C VAL A 182 26.79 -17.09 11.88
N TYR A 183 27.95 -17.22 11.21
CA TYR A 183 28.59 -18.48 10.82
C TYR A 183 27.67 -19.49 10.10
N GLY A 184 26.86 -18.99 9.16
CA GLY A 184 25.94 -19.78 8.36
C GLY A 184 24.60 -20.06 9.02
N TYR A 185 24.25 -19.35 10.10
CA TYR A 185 22.95 -19.51 10.78
C TYR A 185 21.78 -19.53 9.77
N PRO A 186 20.91 -20.55 9.81
CA PRO A 186 19.80 -20.67 8.89
C PRO A 186 18.72 -19.64 9.22
N ILE A 187 18.58 -18.65 8.35
CA ILE A 187 17.48 -17.69 8.34
C ILE A 187 16.34 -18.31 7.55
N ARG A 188 15.29 -18.75 8.26
CA ARG A 188 14.16 -19.45 7.66
C ARG A 188 13.23 -18.46 6.99
N THR A 189 12.92 -18.71 5.72
CA THR A 189 12.12 -17.81 4.91
C THR A 189 11.28 -18.55 3.90
N ILE A 190 10.39 -17.83 3.23
CA ILE A 190 9.48 -18.34 2.22
C ILE A 190 9.49 -17.38 1.02
N PHE A 191 9.77 -17.90 -0.18
CA PHE A 191 9.69 -17.14 -1.42
C PHE A 191 8.42 -17.56 -2.18
N ARG A 192 7.75 -16.61 -2.83
CA ARG A 192 6.47 -16.82 -3.52
C ARG A 192 6.38 -15.97 -4.78
N GLN A 193 5.37 -16.22 -5.61
CA GLN A 193 5.10 -15.45 -6.83
C GLN A 193 4.34 -14.14 -6.54
N ASP A 194 4.94 -13.24 -5.77
CA ASP A 194 4.38 -11.93 -5.42
C ASP A 194 5.14 -10.79 -6.11
N TYR A 195 4.87 -10.61 -7.41
CA TYR A 195 5.47 -9.52 -8.17
C TYR A 195 5.05 -8.15 -7.62
N PRO A 196 5.95 -7.16 -7.54
CA PRO A 196 7.39 -7.21 -7.87
C PRO A 196 8.31 -7.54 -6.67
N ARG A 197 7.76 -7.95 -5.53
CA ARG A 197 8.45 -8.08 -4.23
C ARG A 197 9.37 -9.28 -4.15
N SER A 198 8.83 -10.45 -4.46
CA SER A 198 9.51 -11.74 -4.50
C SER A 198 8.84 -12.56 -5.58
N TYR A 199 9.61 -13.23 -6.44
CA TYR A 199 9.05 -14.14 -7.44
C TYR A 199 10.11 -15.10 -7.96
N PHE A 200 9.67 -16.17 -8.60
CA PHE A 200 10.54 -17.09 -9.33
C PHE A 200 10.43 -16.79 -10.83
N TYR A 201 11.55 -16.87 -11.54
CA TYR A 201 11.58 -16.74 -12.99
C TYR A 201 12.60 -17.73 -13.58
N LYS A 202 12.31 -18.23 -14.78
CA LYS A 202 13.26 -19.07 -15.51
C LYS A 202 14.08 -18.21 -16.44
N THR A 203 15.39 -18.36 -16.36
CA THR A 203 16.32 -17.79 -17.35
C THR A 203 16.15 -18.48 -18.70
N GLY A 204 16.66 -17.88 -19.78
CA GLY A 204 16.60 -18.48 -21.14
C GLY A 204 17.21 -19.89 -21.22
N ASN A 205 18.05 -20.28 -20.27
CA ASN A 205 18.64 -21.62 -20.17
C ASN A 205 17.80 -22.61 -19.33
N GLY A 206 16.59 -22.24 -18.92
CA GLY A 206 15.69 -23.07 -18.10
C GLY A 206 16.02 -23.11 -16.61
N ILE A 207 17.07 -22.43 -16.15
CA ILE A 207 17.45 -22.36 -14.73
C ILE A 207 16.52 -21.38 -14.01
N GLU A 208 15.85 -21.86 -12.97
CA GLU A 208 15.01 -21.06 -12.09
C GLU A 208 15.88 -20.17 -11.19
N LYS A 209 15.54 -18.89 -11.14
CA LYS A 209 16.16 -17.88 -10.29
C LYS A 209 15.09 -17.15 -9.48
N LYS A 210 15.50 -16.63 -8.33
CA LYS A 210 14.67 -15.78 -7.47
C LYS A 210 14.88 -14.33 -7.89
N GLY A 211 13.77 -13.65 -8.17
CA GLY A 211 13.72 -12.22 -8.47
C GLY A 211 12.91 -11.47 -7.42
N GLY A 212 12.81 -10.16 -7.63
CA GLY A 212 12.09 -9.24 -6.75
C GLY A 212 12.98 -8.48 -5.78
N TYR A 213 12.58 -7.25 -5.47
CA TYR A 213 13.45 -6.31 -4.76
C TYR A 213 13.59 -6.67 -3.27
N LEU A 214 12.56 -7.26 -2.66
CA LEU A 214 12.62 -7.76 -1.28
C LEU A 214 13.39 -9.08 -1.19
N SER A 215 13.30 -9.92 -2.22
CA SER A 215 14.15 -11.10 -2.32
C SER A 215 15.63 -10.70 -2.35
N LYS A 216 15.99 -9.74 -3.22
CA LYS A 216 17.36 -9.19 -3.32
C LYS A 216 17.83 -8.58 -2.00
N MET A 217 16.95 -7.86 -1.30
CA MET A 217 17.23 -7.30 0.02
C MET A 217 17.55 -8.39 1.05
N LEU A 218 16.73 -9.43 1.14
CA LEU A 218 16.90 -10.51 2.11
C LEU A 218 18.16 -11.35 1.82
N HIS A 219 18.44 -11.65 0.55
CA HIS A 219 19.69 -12.28 0.12
C HIS A 219 20.92 -11.45 0.54
N THR A 220 20.90 -10.15 0.26
CA THR A 220 22.00 -9.23 0.61
C THR A 220 22.21 -9.15 2.13
N PHE A 221 21.13 -9.19 2.91
CA PHE A 221 21.22 -9.22 4.37
C PHE A 221 21.90 -10.50 4.88
N ALA A 222 21.47 -11.66 4.37
CA ALA A 222 22.04 -12.95 4.75
C ALA A 222 23.54 -13.02 4.42
N GLU A 223 23.96 -12.57 3.23
CA GLU A 223 25.36 -12.48 2.85
C GLU A 223 26.16 -11.57 3.79
N ARG A 224 25.60 -10.40 4.15
CA ARG A 224 26.27 -9.40 4.99
C ARG A 224 26.52 -9.90 6.42
N CYS A 225 25.61 -10.68 7.00
CA CYS A 225 25.80 -11.26 8.33
C CYS A 225 26.51 -12.62 8.31
N ASN A 226 26.87 -13.13 7.13
CA ASN A 226 27.36 -14.50 6.92
C ASN A 226 26.37 -15.54 7.44
N GLY A 227 25.08 -15.36 7.14
CA GLY A 227 24.00 -16.31 7.37
C GLY A 227 23.64 -17.08 6.11
N SER A 228 22.85 -18.14 6.26
CA SER A 228 22.33 -18.94 5.15
C SER A 228 20.81 -18.80 5.07
N LEU A 229 20.25 -18.60 3.89
CA LEU A 229 18.79 -18.64 3.74
C LEU A 229 18.32 -20.08 3.66
N GLN A 230 17.37 -20.44 4.52
CA GLN A 230 16.70 -21.74 4.50
C GLN A 230 15.26 -21.55 4.04
N GLU A 231 14.93 -22.10 2.89
CA GLU A 231 13.57 -22.02 2.36
C GLU A 231 12.68 -23.10 2.98
N VAL A 232 11.50 -22.68 3.46
CA VAL A 232 10.48 -23.57 4.00
C VAL A 232 9.48 -23.91 2.89
N ASP A 233 9.45 -25.17 2.49
CA ASP A 233 8.52 -25.65 1.47
C ASP A 233 7.10 -25.69 2.02
N THR A 234 6.17 -25.04 1.33
CA THR A 234 4.76 -24.98 1.72
C THR A 234 3.86 -25.11 0.49
N VAL A 235 2.88 -26.00 0.58
CA VAL A 235 1.98 -26.34 -0.52
C VAL A 235 1.05 -25.17 -0.84
N HIS A 236 1.17 -24.65 -2.07
CA HIS A 236 0.24 -23.94 -2.96
C HIS A 236 -0.89 -22.97 -2.50
N LEU A 237 -1.15 -22.68 -1.23
CA LEU A 237 -2.21 -21.71 -0.88
C LEU A 237 -1.68 -20.64 0.06
N PHE A 238 -1.02 -19.64 -0.50
CA PHE A 238 -0.45 -18.55 0.28
C PHE A 238 -1.52 -17.52 0.64
N ASP A 239 -2.01 -17.60 1.88
CA ASP A 239 -2.75 -16.53 2.53
C ASP A 239 -1.81 -15.73 3.46
N LYS A 240 -1.93 -14.40 3.48
CA LYS A 240 -1.29 -13.53 4.48
C LYS A 240 -1.57 -13.99 5.92
N GLY A 241 -2.74 -14.58 6.15
CA GLY A 241 -3.09 -15.20 7.43
C GLY A 241 -2.19 -16.39 7.78
N GLU A 242 -1.90 -17.27 6.81
CA GLU A 242 -1.01 -18.41 7.02
C GLU A 242 0.44 -17.98 7.26
N MET A 243 0.95 -17.01 6.50
CA MET A 243 2.29 -16.45 6.74
C MET A 243 2.43 -15.93 8.17
N SER A 244 1.44 -15.17 8.64
CA SER A 244 1.42 -14.65 10.01
C SER A 244 1.44 -15.79 11.03
N ARG A 245 0.66 -16.86 10.79
CA ARG A 245 0.68 -18.08 11.63
C ARG A 245 2.06 -18.74 11.65
N MET A 246 2.72 -18.88 10.51
CA MET A 246 4.06 -19.48 10.40
C MET A 246 5.13 -18.67 11.14
N ILE A 247 5.03 -17.34 11.11
CA ILE A 247 5.93 -16.45 11.88
C ILE A 247 5.70 -16.64 13.38
N LEU A 248 4.45 -16.66 13.82
CA LEU A 248 4.10 -16.83 15.24
C LEU A 248 4.50 -18.21 15.79
N THR A 249 4.39 -19.25 14.97
CA THR A 249 4.82 -20.62 15.30
C THR A 249 6.32 -20.84 15.14
N ARG A 250 7.07 -19.81 14.69
CA ARG A 250 8.51 -19.86 14.41
C ARG A 250 8.88 -20.90 13.36
N ASP A 251 8.00 -21.20 12.41
CA ASP A 251 8.34 -22.01 11.24
C ASP A 251 9.22 -21.19 10.26
N ILE A 252 8.93 -19.90 10.15
CA ILE A 252 9.72 -18.91 9.39
C ILE A 252 10.16 -17.76 10.29
N ASP A 253 11.32 -17.20 10.02
CA ASP A 253 11.90 -16.08 10.78
C ASP A 253 11.50 -14.73 10.17
N VAL A 254 11.56 -14.63 8.84
CA VAL A 254 11.26 -13.43 8.07
C VAL A 254 10.77 -13.81 6.68
N ALA A 255 9.87 -13.01 6.10
CA ALA A 255 9.42 -13.20 4.73
C ALA A 255 9.62 -11.93 3.88
N PRO A 256 10.02 -12.06 2.60
CA PRO A 256 10.19 -10.94 1.67
C PRO A 256 8.83 -10.47 1.11
N ASN A 257 7.91 -10.09 2.00
CA ASN A 257 6.60 -9.51 1.68
C ASN A 257 6.37 -8.25 2.50
N LEU A 258 5.50 -7.36 2.03
CA LEU A 258 5.06 -6.18 2.76
C LEU A 258 3.69 -6.42 3.38
N MET A 259 3.65 -6.32 4.70
CA MET A 259 2.43 -6.40 5.48
C MET A 259 2.39 -5.26 6.50
N SER A 260 1.18 -4.79 6.78
CA SER A 260 0.94 -4.06 8.02
C SER A 260 0.93 -5.09 9.16
N PRO A 261 1.52 -4.81 10.35
CA PRO A 261 1.39 -5.71 11.49
C PRO A 261 -0.10 -5.96 11.79
N LEU A 262 -0.52 -7.21 11.66
CA LEU A 262 -1.92 -7.64 11.82
C LEU A 262 -2.27 -7.92 13.29
N ASP A 263 -1.28 -8.19 14.14
CA ASP A 263 -1.45 -8.59 15.54
C ASP A 263 -0.34 -7.97 16.42
N VAL A 264 -0.66 -7.73 17.70
CA VAL A 264 0.25 -7.28 18.78
C VAL A 264 1.41 -8.25 18.97
N LYS A 265 1.25 -9.52 18.57
CA LYS A 265 2.29 -10.56 18.69
C LYS A 265 3.29 -10.58 17.52
N THR A 266 2.94 -9.99 16.38
CA THR A 266 3.85 -9.88 15.23
C THR A 266 4.61 -8.57 15.30
N ALA A 267 5.94 -8.63 15.17
CA ALA A 267 6.75 -7.43 15.04
C ALA A 267 6.73 -6.94 13.60
N ALA A 268 6.65 -5.63 13.44
CA ALA A 268 7.07 -4.98 12.22
C ALA A 268 8.60 -4.80 12.25
N THR A 269 9.26 -5.06 11.12
CA THR A 269 10.59 -4.48 10.87
C THR A 269 10.49 -2.96 10.76
N TYR A 270 11.64 -2.30 10.58
CA TYR A 270 11.65 -0.91 10.21
C TYR A 270 10.83 -0.68 8.93
N PRO A 271 10.03 0.40 8.84
CA PRO A 271 9.25 0.75 7.66
C PRO A 271 10.06 0.77 6.38
N LEU A 272 9.65 -0.01 5.39
CA LEU A 272 10.30 -0.03 4.08
C LEU A 272 9.74 1.05 3.15
N SER A 273 8.42 1.19 3.13
CA SER A 273 7.75 2.16 2.26
C SER A 273 6.30 2.36 2.67
N LYS A 274 5.79 3.58 2.51
CA LYS A 274 4.34 3.84 2.54
C LYS A 274 3.72 3.26 1.26
N MET A 275 2.67 2.48 1.41
CA MET A 275 1.92 1.86 0.32
C MET A 275 0.51 2.43 0.25
N ASN A 276 0.10 2.83 -0.95
CA ASN A 276 -1.27 3.26 -1.23
C ASN A 276 -1.96 2.16 -2.04
N VAL A 277 -3.15 1.76 -1.63
CA VAL A 277 -4.01 0.85 -2.41
C VAL A 277 -5.05 1.69 -3.14
N LEU A 278 -4.93 1.76 -4.47
CA LEU A 278 -5.82 2.53 -5.34
C LEU A 278 -6.66 1.59 -6.21
N LEU A 279 -7.84 2.07 -6.60
CA LEU A 279 -8.62 1.38 -7.63
C LEU A 279 -7.99 1.62 -9.01
N VAL A 280 -7.81 0.54 -9.75
CA VAL A 280 -7.35 0.51 -11.13
C VAL A 280 -8.52 0.09 -12.01
N THR A 281 -8.89 0.96 -12.95
CA THR A 281 -10.08 0.79 -13.77
C THR A 281 -9.71 0.58 -15.23
N PRO A 282 -10.58 -0.12 -15.99
CA PRO A 282 -10.41 -0.23 -17.43
C PRO A 282 -10.74 1.10 -18.12
N ASN A 283 -9.85 1.55 -18.99
CA ASN A 283 -9.97 2.85 -19.68
C ASN A 283 -10.71 2.79 -21.04
N LEU A 284 -11.12 1.61 -21.50
CA LEU A 284 -11.26 1.34 -22.95
C LEU A 284 -12.68 1.20 -23.49
N ARG A 285 -13.68 1.82 -22.90
CA ARG A 285 -14.97 1.92 -23.62
C ARG A 285 -14.83 2.96 -24.71
N LYS A 286 -14.70 2.48 -25.95
CA LYS A 286 -14.73 3.33 -27.14
C LYS A 286 -16.12 3.95 -27.22
N VAL A 287 -16.18 5.27 -27.38
CA VAL A 287 -17.45 5.93 -27.67
C VAL A 287 -17.95 5.34 -29.00
N PRO A 288 -19.23 4.96 -29.11
CA PRO A 288 -19.77 4.48 -30.37
C PRO A 288 -19.57 5.51 -31.49
N ARG A 289 -19.10 5.05 -32.65
CA ARG A 289 -18.69 5.92 -33.77
C ARG A 289 -19.81 6.85 -34.26
N PHE A 290 -21.06 6.39 -34.24
CA PHE A 290 -22.20 7.21 -34.63
C PHE A 290 -22.40 8.44 -33.73
N MET A 291 -21.96 8.39 -32.47
CA MET A 291 -22.06 9.53 -31.55
C MET A 291 -21.03 10.62 -31.81
N TYR A 292 -20.03 10.39 -32.66
CA TYR A 292 -18.94 11.35 -32.90
C TYR A 292 -19.45 12.66 -33.49
N LEU A 293 -20.59 12.62 -34.20
CA LEU A 293 -21.25 13.80 -34.76
C LEU A 293 -22.02 14.62 -33.71
N LEU A 294 -22.47 14.01 -32.62
CA LEU A 294 -23.21 14.71 -31.56
C LEU A 294 -22.30 15.28 -30.48
N LYS A 295 -21.10 14.70 -30.33
CA LYS A 295 -20.14 15.05 -29.28
C LYS A 295 -19.47 16.44 -29.37
N PRO A 296 -19.29 17.09 -30.55
CA PRO A 296 -18.58 18.38 -30.62
C PRO A 296 -19.21 19.47 -29.74
N PHE A 297 -20.52 19.38 -29.51
CA PHE A 297 -21.25 20.25 -28.59
C PHE A 297 -21.94 19.44 -27.50
N ASP A 298 -21.85 19.92 -26.27
CA ASP A 298 -22.61 19.37 -25.15
C ASP A 298 -24.12 19.54 -25.37
N LEU A 299 -24.92 18.68 -24.73
CA LEU A 299 -26.39 18.75 -24.80
C LEU A 299 -26.92 20.15 -24.45
N SER A 300 -26.30 20.83 -23.49
CA SER A 300 -26.65 22.21 -23.11
C SER A 300 -26.51 23.19 -24.27
N ILE A 301 -25.47 23.07 -25.09
CA ILE A 301 -25.25 23.93 -26.26
C ILE A 301 -26.31 23.63 -27.33
N TRP A 302 -26.63 22.36 -27.57
CA TRP A 302 -27.71 21.98 -28.48
C TRP A 302 -29.07 22.54 -28.05
N ILE A 303 -29.38 22.46 -26.75
CA ILE A 303 -30.61 23.03 -26.17
C ILE A 303 -30.62 24.56 -26.32
N LEU A 304 -29.50 25.24 -26.02
CA LEU A 304 -29.37 26.68 -26.18
C LEU A 304 -29.51 27.12 -27.64
N LEU A 305 -28.95 26.36 -28.59
CA LEU A 305 -29.07 26.61 -30.02
C LEU A 305 -30.53 26.45 -30.49
N GLY A 306 -31.21 25.39 -30.07
CA GLY A 306 -32.63 25.19 -30.36
C GLY A 306 -33.50 26.30 -29.75
N GLY A 307 -33.21 26.68 -28.50
CA GLY A 307 -33.89 27.79 -27.82
C GLY A 307 -33.65 29.14 -28.52
N PHE A 308 -32.41 29.42 -28.94
CA PHE A 308 -32.06 30.62 -29.70
C PHE A 308 -32.77 30.66 -31.05
N LEU A 309 -32.81 29.55 -31.78
CA LEU A 309 -33.52 29.43 -33.05
C LEU A 309 -35.00 29.79 -32.89
N LEU A 310 -35.68 29.23 -31.89
CA LEU A 310 -37.08 29.53 -31.60
C LEU A 310 -37.28 30.99 -31.16
N TYR A 311 -36.40 31.51 -30.32
CA TYR A 311 -36.45 32.91 -29.87
C TYR A 311 -36.28 33.89 -31.03
N ALA A 312 -35.27 33.69 -31.88
CA ALA A 312 -34.99 34.55 -33.02
C ALA A 312 -36.11 34.47 -34.07
N ALA A 313 -36.63 33.27 -34.35
CA ALA A 313 -37.78 33.07 -35.23
C ALA A 313 -39.04 33.78 -34.70
N PHE A 314 -39.29 33.70 -33.39
CA PHE A 314 -40.41 34.38 -32.77
C PHE A 314 -40.26 35.91 -32.81
N ALA A 315 -39.06 36.42 -32.53
CA ALA A 315 -38.75 37.85 -32.61
C ALA A 315 -38.92 38.39 -34.04
N GLU A 316 -38.45 37.65 -35.04
CA GLU A 316 -38.64 37.99 -36.45
C GLU A 316 -40.11 37.91 -36.88
N GLY A 317 -40.84 36.86 -36.48
CA GLY A 317 -42.27 36.74 -36.76
C GLY A 317 -43.08 37.91 -36.16
N LEU A 318 -42.75 38.34 -34.93
CA LEU A 318 -43.36 39.51 -34.32
C LEU A 318 -43.00 40.80 -35.07
N MET A 319 -41.77 40.90 -35.59
CA MET A 319 -41.36 42.00 -36.45
C MET A 319 -42.12 42.02 -37.78
N LEU A 320 -42.34 40.87 -38.42
CA LEU A 320 -43.15 40.76 -39.64
C LEU A 320 -44.58 41.26 -39.41
N ILE A 321 -45.18 40.92 -38.26
CA ILE A 321 -46.51 41.41 -37.87
C ILE A 321 -46.52 42.93 -37.74
N VAL A 322 -45.55 43.51 -37.03
CA VAL A 322 -45.48 44.97 -36.79
C VAL A 322 -45.21 45.75 -38.10
N VAL A 323 -44.37 45.19 -38.98
CA VAL A 323 -43.79 45.92 -40.11
C VAL A 323 -44.55 45.71 -41.41
N PHE A 324 -45.00 44.49 -41.68
CA PHE A 324 -45.66 44.09 -42.92
C PHE A 324 -47.11 43.63 -42.72
N LYS A 325 -47.59 43.53 -41.47
CA LYS A 325 -48.92 43.02 -41.11
C LYS A 325 -49.21 41.62 -41.66
N THR A 326 -48.17 40.84 -41.90
CA THR A 326 -48.24 39.43 -42.29
C THR A 326 -47.93 38.56 -41.10
N ILE A 327 -48.59 37.41 -41.00
CA ILE A 327 -48.29 36.38 -40.00
C ILE A 327 -47.68 35.22 -40.77
N ASP A 328 -46.36 35.14 -40.78
CA ASP A 328 -45.64 34.00 -41.34
C ASP A 328 -44.44 33.62 -40.47
N PHE A 329 -44.74 32.90 -39.38
CA PHE A 329 -43.71 32.36 -38.48
C PHE A 329 -42.91 31.22 -39.14
N GLY A 330 -43.45 30.58 -40.18
CA GLY A 330 -42.75 29.53 -40.90
C GLY A 330 -41.62 30.09 -41.75
N GLU A 331 -41.89 31.17 -42.50
CA GLU A 331 -40.87 31.89 -43.26
C GLU A 331 -39.79 32.46 -42.34
N ALA A 332 -40.17 33.07 -41.21
CA ALA A 332 -39.22 33.58 -40.22
C ALA A 332 -38.33 32.47 -39.64
N PHE A 333 -38.91 31.34 -39.22
CA PHE A 333 -38.14 30.20 -38.72
C PHE A 333 -37.16 29.67 -39.75
N LEU A 334 -37.61 29.51 -41.00
CA LEU A 334 -36.78 29.01 -42.09
C LEU A 334 -35.66 30.00 -42.42
N ALA A 335 -35.93 31.30 -42.45
CA ALA A 335 -34.93 32.34 -42.70
C ALA A 335 -33.83 32.35 -41.63
N ILE A 336 -34.19 32.31 -40.34
CA ILE A 336 -33.21 32.20 -39.24
C ILE A 336 -32.44 30.88 -39.34
N PHE A 337 -33.12 29.76 -39.57
CA PHE A 337 -32.48 28.45 -39.68
C PHE A 337 -31.44 28.43 -40.81
N LEU A 338 -31.79 28.92 -42.00
CA LEU A 338 -30.89 29.07 -43.14
C LEU A 338 -29.69 29.97 -42.79
N GLY A 339 -29.92 31.07 -42.09
CA GLY A 339 -28.86 31.97 -41.63
C GLY A 339 -27.86 31.28 -40.69
N ILE A 340 -28.35 30.45 -39.76
CA ILE A 340 -27.48 29.68 -38.84
C ILE A 340 -26.65 28.64 -39.59
N ILE A 341 -27.23 27.93 -40.58
CA ILE A 341 -26.49 26.94 -41.39
C ILE A 341 -25.69 27.56 -42.54
N TYR A 342 -25.54 28.89 -42.57
CA TYR A 342 -24.79 29.65 -43.57
C TYR A 342 -25.29 29.43 -45.01
N GLN A 343 -26.60 29.27 -45.18
CA GLN A 343 -27.27 29.24 -46.48
C GLN A 343 -27.89 30.60 -46.83
N GLY A 344 -28.06 30.84 -48.13
CA GLY A 344 -28.58 32.11 -48.64
C GLY A 344 -30.03 32.36 -48.22
N VAL A 345 -30.27 33.55 -47.65
CA VAL A 345 -31.60 34.04 -47.28
C VAL A 345 -32.09 35.03 -48.35
N SER A 346 -33.41 35.13 -48.53
CA SER A 346 -34.03 36.05 -49.50
C SER A 346 -33.58 37.51 -49.28
N GLY A 347 -33.14 38.17 -50.36
CA GLY A 347 -32.68 39.57 -50.32
C GLY A 347 -33.73 40.57 -49.82
N ARG A 348 -35.03 40.22 -49.90
CA ARG A 348 -36.15 41.04 -49.39
C ARG A 348 -36.03 41.34 -47.90
N LEU A 349 -35.43 40.43 -47.13
CA LEU A 349 -35.24 40.58 -45.68
C LEU A 349 -34.14 41.60 -45.35
N PHE A 350 -33.29 41.98 -46.31
CA PHE A 350 -32.23 42.98 -46.12
C PHE A 350 -32.63 44.40 -46.52
N GLU A 351 -33.82 44.59 -47.12
CA GLU A 351 -34.31 45.91 -47.53
C GLU A 351 -34.55 46.86 -46.34
N ARG A 352 -34.80 46.30 -45.15
CA ARG A 352 -35.00 47.06 -43.91
C ARG A 352 -33.87 46.79 -42.92
N TRP A 353 -33.27 47.87 -42.41
CA TRP A 353 -32.10 47.79 -41.53
C TRP A 353 -32.30 46.92 -40.28
N ARG A 354 -33.51 46.85 -39.72
CA ARG A 354 -33.79 46.04 -38.51
C ARG A 354 -33.66 44.54 -38.76
N PHE A 355 -34.19 44.07 -39.88
CA PHE A 355 -34.05 42.67 -40.31
C PHE A 355 -32.60 42.39 -40.73
N ALA A 356 -31.94 43.33 -41.40
CA ALA A 356 -30.53 43.22 -41.74
C ALA A 356 -29.62 43.07 -40.49
N VAL A 357 -29.95 43.73 -39.37
CA VAL A 357 -29.22 43.56 -38.09
C VAL A 357 -29.43 42.17 -37.51
N ILE A 358 -30.67 41.67 -37.47
CA ILE A 358 -30.98 40.32 -36.96
C ILE A 358 -30.24 39.26 -37.80
N HIS A 359 -30.42 39.31 -39.12
CA HIS A 359 -29.77 38.37 -40.04
C HIS A 359 -28.25 38.51 -40.05
N GLY A 360 -27.72 39.72 -39.87
CA GLY A 360 -26.29 39.96 -39.70
C GLY A 360 -25.73 39.31 -38.43
N GLN A 361 -26.44 39.42 -37.30
CA GLN A 361 -26.05 38.76 -36.04
C GLN A 361 -26.13 37.23 -36.17
N VAL A 362 -27.19 36.71 -36.78
CA VAL A 362 -27.40 35.27 -37.01
C VAL A 362 -26.34 34.71 -37.95
N LEU A 363 -25.93 35.44 -38.98
CA LEU A 363 -24.86 35.04 -39.90
C LEU A 363 -23.50 35.00 -39.19
N ILE A 364 -23.18 35.99 -38.37
CA ILE A 364 -21.94 35.99 -37.56
C ILE A 364 -21.95 34.80 -36.59
N LEU A 365 -23.07 34.56 -35.93
CA LEU A 365 -23.22 33.43 -35.01
C LEU A 365 -23.08 32.08 -35.75
N GLY A 366 -23.78 31.92 -36.87
CA GLY A 366 -23.71 30.73 -37.71
C GLY A 366 -22.29 30.45 -38.21
N PHE A 367 -21.58 31.50 -38.66
CA PHE A 367 -20.18 31.40 -39.04
C PHE A 367 -19.30 30.88 -37.89
N ILE A 368 -19.43 31.44 -36.69
CA ILE A 368 -18.64 31.00 -35.53
C ILE A 368 -18.96 29.53 -35.18
N LEU A 369 -20.25 29.18 -35.11
CA LEU A 369 -20.70 27.85 -34.73
C LEU A 369 -20.28 26.77 -35.73
N ILE A 370 -20.44 27.01 -37.02
CA ILE A 370 -20.05 26.04 -38.06
C ILE A 370 -18.53 25.82 -38.05
N ASN A 371 -17.74 26.89 -37.91
CA ASN A 371 -16.28 26.76 -37.84
C ASN A 371 -15.84 26.01 -36.57
N LEU A 372 -16.42 26.34 -35.42
CA LEU A 372 -16.12 25.67 -34.15
C LEU A 372 -16.51 24.18 -34.20
N TYR A 373 -17.72 23.89 -34.67
CA TYR A 373 -18.20 22.52 -34.85
C TYR A 373 -17.32 21.73 -35.82
N SER A 374 -16.97 22.33 -36.97
CA SER A 374 -16.12 21.68 -37.98
C SER A 374 -14.71 21.40 -37.46
N ALA A 375 -14.14 22.33 -36.67
CA ALA A 375 -12.83 22.16 -36.05
C ALA A 375 -12.83 21.02 -35.01
N GLU A 376 -13.81 21.02 -34.10
CA GLU A 376 -13.97 19.96 -33.09
C GLU A 376 -14.27 18.60 -33.74
N LEU A 377 -15.17 18.56 -34.72
CA LEU A 377 -15.47 17.32 -35.45
C LEU A 377 -14.25 16.78 -36.19
N SER A 378 -13.47 17.65 -36.85
CA SER A 378 -12.22 17.25 -37.50
C SER A 378 -11.25 16.64 -36.49
N SER A 379 -11.09 17.27 -35.32
CA SER A 379 -10.28 16.74 -34.21
C SER A 379 -10.78 15.34 -33.76
N TYR A 380 -12.08 15.18 -33.54
CA TYR A 380 -12.69 13.92 -33.12
C TYR A 380 -12.62 12.81 -34.16
N LEU A 381 -12.54 13.14 -35.45
CA LEU A 381 -12.34 12.14 -36.52
C LEU A 381 -10.87 11.71 -36.65
N THR A 382 -9.92 12.48 -36.15
CA THR A 382 -8.49 12.11 -36.17
C THR A 382 -8.09 11.16 -35.03
N VAL A 383 -8.88 11.09 -33.95
CA VAL A 383 -8.55 10.30 -32.76
C VAL A 383 -9.74 9.45 -32.33
N VAL A 384 -9.48 8.23 -31.86
CA VAL A 384 -10.53 7.41 -31.24
C VAL A 384 -10.94 8.03 -29.91
N LEU A 385 -12.22 8.37 -29.77
CA LEU A 385 -12.80 8.85 -28.53
C LEU A 385 -13.07 7.69 -27.56
N TYR A 386 -12.71 7.92 -26.30
CA TYR A 386 -12.92 6.99 -25.20
C TYR A 386 -13.76 7.64 -24.12
N GLU A 387 -14.53 6.83 -23.40
CA GLU A 387 -15.20 7.26 -22.19
C GLU A 387 -14.18 7.67 -21.12
N LYS A 388 -14.61 8.57 -20.23
CA LYS A 388 -13.79 8.98 -19.09
C LYS A 388 -13.78 7.83 -18.07
N PRO A 389 -12.64 7.48 -17.48
CA PRO A 389 -12.59 6.47 -16.43
C PRO A 389 -13.39 6.96 -15.21
N PRO A 390 -14.04 6.05 -14.48
CA PRO A 390 -14.88 6.43 -13.34
C PRO A 390 -14.00 7.02 -12.22
N LYS A 391 -14.45 8.13 -11.64
CA LYS A 391 -13.75 8.86 -10.59
C LYS A 391 -14.32 8.63 -9.19
N THR A 392 -15.51 8.05 -9.11
CA THR A 392 -16.25 7.85 -7.87
C THR A 392 -16.82 6.44 -7.77
N TYR A 393 -17.07 5.95 -6.55
CA TYR A 393 -17.73 4.65 -6.33
C TYR A 393 -19.13 4.59 -6.96
N SER A 394 -19.86 5.71 -6.99
CA SER A 394 -21.15 5.83 -7.67
C SER A 394 -21.03 5.60 -9.18
N GLU A 395 -20.03 6.20 -9.83
CA GLU A 395 -19.78 5.99 -11.27
C GLU A 395 -19.38 4.53 -11.57
N ILE A 396 -18.64 3.88 -10.66
CA ILE A 396 -18.32 2.45 -10.79
C ILE A 396 -19.60 1.61 -10.73
N ARG A 397 -20.50 1.90 -9.78
CA ARG A 397 -21.80 1.22 -9.68
C ARG A 397 -22.66 1.44 -10.94
N GLU A 398 -22.75 2.67 -11.43
CA GLU A 398 -23.50 3.01 -12.65
C GLU A 398 -22.94 2.31 -13.89
N SER A 399 -21.62 2.09 -13.95
CA SER A 399 -20.97 1.37 -15.05
C SER A 399 -21.26 -0.14 -15.08
N GLY A 400 -21.84 -0.69 -14.00
CA GLY A 400 -22.12 -2.11 -13.81
C GLY A 400 -20.90 -2.97 -13.50
N MET A 401 -19.73 -2.37 -13.24
CA MET A 401 -18.49 -3.09 -12.97
C MET A 401 -18.40 -3.54 -11.52
N LYS A 402 -17.74 -4.69 -11.30
CA LYS A 402 -17.41 -5.21 -9.98
C LYS A 402 -15.93 -5.02 -9.66
N ILE A 403 -15.62 -4.83 -8.38
CA ILE A 403 -14.27 -4.62 -7.86
C ILE A 403 -13.73 -5.98 -7.36
N MET A 404 -12.68 -6.46 -8.00
CA MET A 404 -11.98 -7.68 -7.61
C MET A 404 -10.92 -7.36 -6.55
N ALA A 405 -10.92 -8.09 -5.44
CA ALA A 405 -9.95 -7.95 -4.37
C ALA A 405 -9.53 -9.31 -3.79
N GLU A 406 -8.30 -9.40 -3.30
CA GLU A 406 -7.81 -10.56 -2.54
C GLU A 406 -8.67 -10.74 -1.26
N LYS A 407 -9.06 -11.98 -0.96
CA LYS A 407 -9.94 -12.32 0.17
C LYS A 407 -9.50 -11.74 1.52
N THR A 408 -8.23 -11.89 1.90
CA THR A 408 -7.73 -11.36 3.17
C THR A 408 -7.55 -9.86 3.15
N SER A 409 -7.15 -9.28 2.02
CA SER A 409 -7.08 -7.83 1.87
C SER A 409 -8.47 -7.19 1.93
N LEU A 410 -9.49 -7.79 1.32
CA LEU A 410 -10.87 -7.30 1.37
C LEU A 410 -11.41 -7.31 2.80
N SER A 411 -11.14 -8.39 3.55
CA SER A 411 -11.53 -8.48 4.97
C SER A 411 -10.90 -7.35 5.79
N TYR A 412 -9.63 -7.02 5.51
CA TYR A 412 -8.93 -5.89 6.12
C TYR A 412 -9.55 -4.54 5.71
N TYR A 413 -9.85 -4.33 4.42
CA TYR A 413 -10.47 -3.08 3.95
C TYR A 413 -11.83 -2.84 4.60
N ILE A 414 -12.64 -3.89 4.77
CA ILE A 414 -13.94 -3.77 5.44
C ILE A 414 -13.75 -3.47 6.93
N ALA A 415 -12.87 -4.20 7.62
CA ALA A 415 -12.66 -4.06 9.06
C ALA A 415 -12.12 -2.67 9.47
N TYR A 416 -11.32 -2.04 8.61
CA TYR A 416 -10.67 -0.75 8.89
C TYR A 416 -11.26 0.43 8.08
N GLY A 417 -12.46 0.29 7.51
CA GLY A 417 -13.17 1.39 6.86
C GLY A 417 -12.59 1.86 5.52
N GLY A 418 -11.82 1.01 4.84
CA GLY A 418 -11.32 1.27 3.48
C GLY A 418 -12.38 1.06 2.38
N VAL A 419 -13.47 0.35 2.69
CA VAL A 419 -14.65 0.26 1.84
C VAL A 419 -15.71 1.24 2.37
N PRO A 420 -16.21 2.19 1.56
CA PRO A 420 -17.28 3.08 2.00
C PRO A 420 -18.58 2.34 2.26
N ASP A 421 -19.32 2.77 3.29
CA ASP A 421 -20.59 2.17 3.69
C ASP A 421 -21.58 2.07 2.52
N GLY A 422 -22.15 0.88 2.34
CA GLY A 422 -23.15 0.61 1.31
C GLY A 422 -22.59 0.39 -0.09
N TYR A 423 -21.28 0.17 -0.24
CA TYR A 423 -20.61 -0.23 -1.49
C TYR A 423 -19.92 -1.61 -1.39
N GLU A 424 -20.16 -2.36 -0.32
CA GLU A 424 -19.57 -3.68 -0.09
C GLU A 424 -20.00 -4.69 -1.17
N ASP A 425 -21.23 -4.52 -1.70
CA ASP A 425 -21.79 -5.34 -2.78
C ASP A 425 -21.04 -5.22 -4.11
N LEU A 426 -20.26 -4.15 -4.31
CA LEU A 426 -19.42 -3.99 -5.49
C LEU A 426 -18.19 -4.90 -5.45
N TYR A 427 -17.77 -5.32 -4.26
CA TYR A 427 -16.57 -6.12 -4.07
C TYR A 427 -16.87 -7.61 -4.16
N PHE A 428 -15.93 -8.37 -4.75
CA PHE A 428 -15.92 -9.82 -4.66
C PHE A 428 -14.51 -10.31 -4.36
N ALA A 429 -14.43 -11.30 -3.46
CA ALA A 429 -13.19 -11.88 -2.99
C ALA A 429 -12.72 -12.98 -3.93
N VAL A 430 -11.44 -12.95 -4.30
CA VAL A 430 -10.74 -14.00 -5.04
C VAL A 430 -9.42 -14.35 -4.34
N ASP A 431 -8.80 -15.45 -4.76
CA ASP A 431 -7.45 -15.79 -4.33
C ASP A 431 -6.41 -14.90 -5.02
N VAL A 432 -5.22 -14.79 -4.41
CA VAL A 432 -4.14 -13.91 -4.92
C VAL A 432 -3.71 -14.29 -6.33
N ASP A 433 -3.57 -15.59 -6.60
CA ASP A 433 -3.13 -16.09 -7.91
C ASP A 433 -4.16 -15.78 -9.00
N GLU A 434 -5.45 -15.89 -8.69
CA GLU A 434 -6.54 -15.51 -9.60
C GLU A 434 -6.49 -14.00 -9.88
N LEU A 435 -6.43 -13.17 -8.83
CA LEU A 435 -6.30 -11.71 -8.97
C LEU A 435 -5.11 -11.34 -9.87
N LEU A 436 -3.92 -11.87 -9.57
CA LEU A 436 -2.71 -11.57 -10.32
C LEU A 436 -2.80 -12.06 -11.77
N SER A 437 -3.41 -13.21 -12.03
CA SER A 437 -3.61 -13.72 -13.39
C SER A 437 -4.45 -12.76 -14.25
N HIS A 438 -5.54 -12.21 -13.68
CA HIS A 438 -6.40 -11.24 -14.35
C HIS A 438 -5.71 -9.89 -14.58
N VAL A 439 -4.95 -9.42 -13.60
CA VAL A 439 -4.20 -8.15 -13.72
C VAL A 439 -3.09 -8.28 -14.75
N PHE A 440 -2.29 -9.35 -14.72
CA PHE A 440 -1.20 -9.55 -15.66
C PHE A 440 -1.68 -9.90 -17.07
N SER A 441 -2.87 -10.50 -17.23
CA SER A 441 -3.52 -10.63 -18.54
C SER A 441 -4.19 -9.34 -19.04
N LEU A 442 -4.07 -8.23 -18.30
CA LEU A 442 -4.70 -6.94 -18.59
C LEU A 442 -6.22 -7.02 -18.83
N ASN A 443 -6.90 -7.87 -18.07
CA ASN A 443 -8.33 -8.10 -18.27
C ASN A 443 -9.14 -6.84 -17.91
N THR A 444 -9.94 -6.32 -18.85
CA THR A 444 -10.71 -5.08 -18.71
C THR A 444 -12.15 -5.26 -18.20
N THR A 445 -12.55 -6.46 -17.75
CA THR A 445 -13.92 -6.72 -17.28
C THR A 445 -14.17 -6.27 -15.83
N TYR A 446 -13.11 -6.11 -15.04
CA TYR A 446 -13.18 -5.81 -13.62
C TYR A 446 -12.38 -4.55 -13.26
N VAL A 447 -12.70 -3.98 -12.11
CA VAL A 447 -11.88 -2.98 -11.42
C VAL A 447 -11.02 -3.71 -10.39
N TYR A 448 -9.76 -3.30 -10.22
CA TYR A 448 -8.83 -3.98 -9.31
C TYR A 448 -8.37 -3.05 -8.20
N GLY A 449 -8.29 -3.56 -6.97
CA GLY A 449 -7.58 -2.85 -5.89
C GLY A 449 -6.10 -3.22 -5.88
N LEU A 450 -5.22 -2.31 -6.28
CA LEU A 450 -3.77 -2.57 -6.38
C LEU A 450 -2.95 -1.61 -5.53
N SER A 451 -1.89 -2.14 -4.92
CA SER A 451 -0.88 -1.34 -4.22
C SER A 451 0.03 -0.57 -5.19
N SER A 452 0.61 0.52 -4.73
CA SER A 452 1.44 1.43 -5.53
C SER A 452 2.60 0.76 -6.27
N ASP A 453 3.27 -0.23 -5.66
CA ASP A 453 4.32 -1.03 -6.28
C ASP A 453 3.80 -1.88 -7.46
N ARG A 454 2.63 -2.50 -7.31
CA ARG A 454 1.96 -3.26 -8.38
C ARG A 454 1.43 -2.35 -9.49
N ILE A 455 0.95 -1.14 -9.15
CA ILE A 455 0.53 -0.14 -10.14
C ILE A 455 1.72 0.28 -11.01
N GLN A 456 2.90 0.53 -10.42
CA GLN A 456 4.10 0.87 -11.18
C GLN A 456 4.52 -0.28 -12.11
N LEU A 457 4.48 -1.53 -11.63
CA LEU A 457 4.72 -2.71 -12.46
C LEU A 457 3.72 -2.80 -13.65
N LEU A 458 2.43 -2.59 -13.37
CA LEU A 458 1.36 -2.60 -14.38
C LEU A 458 1.54 -1.48 -15.43
N GLN A 459 1.98 -0.29 -15.01
CA GLN A 459 2.26 0.82 -15.93
C GLN A 459 3.42 0.50 -16.87
N ILE A 460 4.47 -0.16 -16.36
CA ILE A 460 5.62 -0.56 -17.16
C ILE A 460 5.26 -1.69 -18.12
N GLN A 461 4.47 -2.67 -17.67
CA GLN A 461 3.93 -3.72 -18.54
C GLN A 461 3.17 -3.11 -19.74
N GLN A 462 2.43 -2.03 -19.51
CA GLN A 462 1.63 -1.34 -20.52
C GLN A 462 2.37 -0.18 -21.21
N SER A 463 3.66 0.05 -20.93
CA SER A 463 4.40 1.23 -21.42
C SER A 463 4.60 1.24 -22.93
N HIS A 464 4.61 0.06 -23.57
CA HIS A 464 4.68 -0.07 -25.03
C HIS A 464 3.31 0.09 -25.70
N LEU A 465 2.22 0.12 -24.93
CA LEU A 465 0.89 0.37 -25.47
C LEU A 465 0.73 1.85 -25.74
N ARG A 466 0.15 2.20 -26.90
CA ARG A 466 -0.18 3.59 -27.23
C ARG A 466 -1.09 4.23 -26.18
N LYS A 467 -1.95 3.43 -25.54
CA LYS A 467 -2.80 3.84 -24.43
C LYS A 467 -2.93 2.68 -23.44
N PRO A 468 -2.79 2.91 -22.12
CA PRO A 468 -2.95 1.86 -21.12
C PRO A 468 -4.39 1.34 -21.09
N LEU A 469 -4.55 0.03 -21.06
CA LEU A 469 -5.83 -0.66 -20.95
C LEU A 469 -6.43 -0.49 -19.55
N LEU A 470 -5.57 -0.60 -18.54
CA LEU A 470 -5.87 -0.40 -17.13
C LEU A 470 -5.13 0.83 -16.63
N SER A 471 -5.83 1.77 -15.97
CA SER A 471 -5.18 2.90 -15.30
C SER A 471 -5.59 3.07 -13.85
N PRO A 472 -4.64 3.54 -13.01
CA PRO A 472 -4.95 3.90 -11.65
C PRO A 472 -5.88 5.12 -11.63
N THR A 473 -6.84 5.06 -10.72
CA THR A 473 -7.70 6.19 -10.36
C THR A 473 -7.17 6.88 -9.11
N ASN A 474 -7.75 8.02 -8.76
CA ASN A 474 -7.47 8.70 -7.49
C ASN A 474 -8.34 8.18 -6.34
N ILE A 475 -9.07 7.08 -6.53
CA ILE A 475 -9.90 6.47 -5.49
C ILE A 475 -9.00 5.61 -4.61
N LEU A 476 -8.76 6.10 -3.39
CA LEU A 476 -7.98 5.43 -2.36
C LEU A 476 -8.86 4.46 -1.58
N ILE A 477 -8.45 3.19 -1.50
CA ILE A 477 -9.07 2.19 -0.63
C ILE A 477 -8.46 2.30 0.77
N THR A 478 -7.14 2.22 0.86
CA THR A 478 -6.43 2.29 2.14
C THR A 478 -4.97 2.67 1.94
N GLU A 479 -4.34 3.12 3.02
CA GLU A 479 -2.90 3.34 3.10
C GLU A 479 -2.33 2.48 4.23
N PHE A 480 -1.18 1.87 4.00
CA PHE A 480 -0.48 1.13 5.05
C PHE A 480 1.03 1.33 4.96
N ILE A 481 1.71 1.12 6.08
CA ILE A 481 3.17 1.09 6.14
C ILE A 481 3.61 -0.34 5.84
N GLY A 482 4.32 -0.54 4.73
CA GLY A 482 4.83 -1.84 4.34
C GLY A 482 6.05 -2.22 5.18
N ASN A 483 5.93 -3.30 5.95
CA ASN A 483 7.02 -3.89 6.74
C ASN A 483 7.21 -5.36 6.34
N CYS A 484 8.43 -5.87 6.49
CA CYS A 484 8.64 -7.31 6.45
C CYS A 484 8.10 -7.91 7.76
N PRO A 485 7.25 -8.93 7.71
CA PRO A 485 6.68 -9.52 8.91
C PRO A 485 7.74 -10.41 9.59
N VAL A 486 7.93 -10.22 10.90
CA VAL A 486 8.88 -10.97 11.73
C VAL A 486 8.30 -11.22 13.13
N ILE A 487 8.85 -12.18 13.88
CA ILE A 487 8.51 -12.35 15.30
C ILE A 487 9.35 -11.37 16.14
N TYR A 488 8.79 -10.84 17.23
CA TYR A 488 9.50 -9.89 18.11
C TYR A 488 10.82 -10.42 18.64
N SER A 489 10.82 -11.68 19.10
CA SER A 489 11.98 -12.39 19.64
C SER A 489 12.99 -12.84 18.58
N TRP A 490 12.84 -12.43 17.31
CA TRP A 490 13.82 -12.80 16.28
C TRP A 490 15.14 -12.08 16.55
N ILE A 491 16.14 -12.86 16.94
CA ILE A 491 17.49 -12.39 17.31
C ILE A 491 18.16 -11.46 16.28
N LEU A 492 17.83 -11.59 14.99
CA LEU A 492 18.41 -10.78 13.92
C LEU A 492 17.56 -9.55 13.56
N ARG A 493 16.38 -9.37 14.16
CA ARG A 493 15.44 -8.28 13.89
C ARG A 493 16.12 -6.91 13.95
N TYR A 494 16.90 -6.66 15.00
CA TYR A 494 17.60 -5.38 15.15
C TYR A 494 18.64 -5.13 14.04
N LYS A 495 19.50 -6.11 13.75
CA LYS A 495 20.49 -5.99 12.67
C LYS A 495 19.81 -5.86 11.30
N TYR A 496 18.67 -6.51 11.11
CA TYR A 496 17.88 -6.38 9.89
C TYR A 496 17.26 -4.99 9.77
N ASN A 497 16.74 -4.42 10.86
CA ASN A 497 16.25 -3.04 10.89
C ASN A 497 17.36 -2.02 10.59
N GLU A 498 18.55 -2.19 11.19
CA GLU A 498 19.72 -1.35 10.90
C GLU A 498 20.14 -1.47 9.43
N PHE A 499 20.06 -2.69 8.87
CA PHE A 499 20.31 -2.95 7.46
C PHE A 499 19.28 -2.26 6.56
N ILE A 500 17.98 -2.38 6.87
CA ILE A 500 16.89 -1.70 6.13
C ILE A 500 17.09 -0.19 6.14
N PHE A 501 17.42 0.38 7.31
CA PHE A 501 17.71 1.81 7.44
C PHE A 501 18.83 2.25 6.49
N LYS A 502 19.96 1.52 6.49
CA LYS A 502 21.07 1.77 5.56
C LYS A 502 20.69 1.58 4.09
N VAL A 503 19.89 0.57 3.78
CA VAL A 503 19.40 0.30 2.41
C VAL A 503 18.56 1.46 1.89
N ASN A 504 17.73 2.06 2.75
CA ASN A 504 16.96 3.26 2.41
C ASN A 504 17.84 4.51 2.31
N ASP A 505 18.76 4.74 3.26
CA ASP A 505 19.70 5.87 3.23
C ASP A 505 20.56 5.91 1.96
N TYR A 506 20.99 4.74 1.48
CA TYR A 506 21.78 4.63 0.24
C TYR A 506 20.93 4.57 -1.04
N GLY A 507 19.60 4.62 -0.94
CA GLY A 507 18.70 4.50 -2.10
C GLY A 507 18.74 3.13 -2.78
N LEU A 508 19.23 2.08 -2.09
CA LEU A 508 19.33 0.73 -2.65
C LEU A 508 17.96 0.10 -2.88
N ASN A 509 16.97 0.43 -2.05
CA ASN A 509 15.60 -0.07 -2.22
C ASN A 509 15.00 0.40 -3.55
N GLU A 510 15.09 1.70 -3.84
CA GLU A 510 14.61 2.29 -5.11
C GLU A 510 15.37 1.74 -6.31
N LYS A 511 16.69 1.60 -6.19
CA LYS A 511 17.52 0.99 -7.24
C LYS A 511 17.08 -0.45 -7.51
N TRP A 512 16.96 -1.29 -6.49
CA TRP A 512 16.58 -2.69 -6.67
C TRP A 512 15.17 -2.84 -7.21
N PHE A 513 14.26 -1.95 -6.81
CA PHE A 513 12.92 -1.88 -7.40
C PHE A 513 13.00 -1.54 -8.91
N SER A 514 13.74 -0.50 -9.28
CA SER A 514 13.97 -0.12 -10.68
C SER A 514 14.64 -1.23 -11.51
N ASP A 515 15.66 -1.90 -10.95
CA ASP A 515 16.34 -3.05 -11.58
C ASP A 515 15.31 -4.14 -11.93
N VAL A 516 14.42 -4.48 -10.99
CA VAL A 516 13.37 -5.50 -11.18
C VAL A 516 12.41 -5.11 -12.31
N LEU A 517 12.09 -3.83 -12.44
CA LEU A 517 11.23 -3.33 -13.51
C LEU A 517 11.92 -3.41 -14.88
N LEU A 518 13.23 -3.17 -14.94
CA LEU A 518 14.01 -3.31 -16.18
C LEU A 518 14.22 -4.78 -16.57
N GLU A 519 14.41 -5.65 -15.59
CA GLU A 519 14.52 -7.11 -15.79
C GLU A 519 13.21 -7.74 -16.31
N GLN A 520 12.07 -7.06 -16.13
CA GLN A 520 10.76 -7.50 -16.62
C GLN A 520 10.72 -7.78 -18.13
N ASP A 521 11.52 -7.06 -18.93
CA ASP A 521 11.62 -7.28 -20.38
C ASP A 521 12.26 -8.63 -20.77
N GLN A 522 12.99 -9.24 -19.83
CA GLN A 522 13.61 -10.56 -19.99
C GLN A 522 12.77 -11.69 -19.38
N ILE A 523 11.81 -11.36 -18.53
CA ILE A 523 10.91 -12.31 -17.85
C ILE A 523 9.70 -12.58 -18.77
N ASP A 524 9.11 -13.77 -18.66
CA ASP A 524 8.03 -14.35 -19.48
C ASP A 524 6.73 -13.52 -19.61
N MET A 525 6.71 -12.31 -19.03
CA MET A 525 5.73 -11.23 -19.27
C MET A 525 5.65 -10.80 -20.74
N LYS A 526 6.64 -11.16 -21.58
CA LYS A 526 6.57 -11.02 -23.05
C LYS A 526 5.36 -11.73 -23.68
N ARG A 527 4.78 -12.76 -23.04
CA ARG A 527 3.57 -13.45 -23.56
C ARG A 527 2.38 -12.52 -23.80
N TYR A 528 2.31 -11.38 -23.10
CA TYR A 528 1.19 -10.44 -23.18
C TYR A 528 1.49 -9.20 -24.05
N LYS A 529 2.72 -9.03 -24.56
CA LYS A 529 3.11 -7.88 -25.40
C LYS A 529 2.62 -8.00 -26.85
N THR A 530 2.40 -9.20 -27.36
CA THR A 530 2.24 -9.47 -28.80
C THR A 530 0.88 -9.13 -29.39
N GLU A 531 -0.19 -9.05 -28.59
CA GLU A 531 -1.54 -8.89 -29.15
C GLU A 531 -2.00 -7.43 -29.31
N TYR A 532 -1.41 -6.50 -28.55
CA TYR A 532 -1.82 -5.08 -28.54
C TYR A 532 -0.81 -4.12 -29.16
N SER A 533 0.37 -4.61 -29.56
CA SER A 533 1.45 -3.78 -30.11
C SER A 533 1.34 -3.53 -31.62
N GLU A 534 0.32 -4.08 -32.30
CA GLU A 534 0.10 -3.92 -33.74
C GLU A 534 -1.18 -3.12 -34.04
N VAL A 535 -1.15 -1.80 -33.83
CA VAL A 535 -1.95 -0.91 -34.69
C VAL A 535 -1.06 0.26 -35.09
N ALA A 536 -0.16 -0.04 -36.02
CA ALA A 536 0.52 0.95 -36.82
C ALA A 536 -0.53 1.85 -37.50
N THR A 537 -0.49 3.14 -37.16
CA THR A 537 -0.46 4.30 -38.08
C THR A 537 -0.98 4.12 -39.51
N GLU A 538 -2.18 3.57 -39.71
CA GLU A 538 -2.90 3.75 -40.96
C GLU A 538 -4.14 4.61 -40.72
N ALA A 539 -4.32 5.61 -41.58
CA ALA A 539 -5.53 6.41 -41.61
C ALA A 539 -6.69 5.47 -41.96
N VAL A 540 -7.48 5.11 -40.95
CA VAL A 540 -8.66 4.28 -41.16
C VAL A 540 -9.69 5.12 -41.91
N PRO A 541 -10.18 4.68 -43.08
CA PRO A 541 -11.20 5.41 -43.80
C PRO A 541 -12.49 5.55 -42.97
N LEU A 542 -13.24 6.61 -43.22
CA LEU A 542 -14.56 6.82 -42.61
C LEU A 542 -15.50 5.69 -43.00
N ASN A 543 -15.87 4.86 -42.02
CA ASN A 543 -16.88 3.81 -42.19
C ASN A 543 -18.30 4.38 -42.19
N PHE A 544 -19.23 3.65 -42.82
CA PHE A 544 -20.67 3.96 -42.83
C PHE A 544 -21.26 4.14 -41.41
N GLU A 545 -20.74 3.41 -40.41
CA GLU A 545 -21.11 3.55 -38.99
C GLU A 545 -20.94 4.98 -38.44
N HIS A 546 -19.99 5.76 -38.95
CA HIS A 546 -19.79 7.15 -38.51
C HIS A 546 -20.91 8.08 -39.00
N LEU A 547 -21.55 7.71 -40.12
CA LEU A 547 -22.57 8.51 -40.80
C LEU A 547 -23.99 7.95 -40.60
N SER A 548 -24.16 6.80 -39.93
CA SER A 548 -25.46 6.13 -39.79
C SER A 548 -26.52 7.06 -39.19
N PHE A 549 -26.13 7.81 -38.16
CA PHE A 549 -27.01 8.80 -37.52
C PHE A 549 -27.52 9.88 -38.50
N LEU A 550 -26.70 10.32 -39.46
CA LEU A 550 -27.13 11.30 -40.46
C LEU A 550 -28.14 10.71 -41.43
N TRP A 551 -27.96 9.46 -41.83
CA TRP A 551 -28.92 8.75 -42.67
C TRP A 551 -30.25 8.58 -41.96
N ASP A 552 -30.23 8.21 -40.68
CA ASP A 552 -31.43 8.08 -39.86
C ASP A 552 -32.18 9.43 -39.74
N CYS A 553 -31.46 10.51 -39.44
CA CYS A 553 -32.02 11.87 -39.41
C CYS A 553 -32.63 12.30 -40.74
N LEU A 554 -31.99 11.96 -41.86
CA LEU A 554 -32.42 12.32 -43.21
C LEU A 554 -33.68 11.55 -43.63
N VAL A 555 -33.72 10.24 -43.38
CA VAL A 555 -34.91 9.40 -43.64
C VAL A 555 -36.08 9.87 -42.78
N PHE A 556 -35.82 10.17 -41.50
CA PHE A 556 -36.83 10.73 -40.59
C PHE A 556 -37.36 12.08 -41.09
N GLY A 557 -36.47 12.98 -41.51
CA GLY A 557 -36.85 14.28 -42.07
C GLY A 557 -37.69 14.18 -43.35
N TRP A 558 -37.32 13.31 -44.28
CA TRP A 558 -38.10 13.04 -45.49
C TRP A 558 -39.46 12.44 -45.19
N SER A 559 -39.54 11.55 -44.20
CA SER A 559 -40.80 10.94 -43.77
C SER A 559 -41.75 12.01 -43.22
N ILE A 560 -41.26 12.90 -42.35
CA ILE A 560 -42.06 14.02 -41.82
C ILE A 560 -42.51 14.96 -42.95
N SER A 561 -41.61 15.32 -43.86
CA SER A 561 -41.94 16.19 -44.99
C SER A 561 -43.03 15.56 -45.88
N CYS A 562 -42.93 14.26 -46.16
CA CYS A 562 -43.92 13.53 -46.93
C CYS A 562 -45.29 13.52 -46.22
N VAL A 563 -45.32 13.25 -44.91
CA VAL A 563 -46.54 13.27 -44.11
C VAL A 563 -47.17 14.66 -44.09
N SER A 564 -46.37 15.72 -43.93
CA SER A 564 -46.86 17.11 -43.98
C SER A 564 -47.49 17.43 -45.33
N PHE A 565 -46.80 17.08 -46.43
CA PHE A 565 -47.30 17.32 -47.78
C PHE A 565 -48.63 16.59 -48.07
N VAL A 566 -48.73 15.31 -47.68
CA VAL A 566 -49.97 14.54 -47.83
C VAL A 566 -51.10 15.13 -46.99
N SER A 567 -50.79 15.55 -45.76
CA SER A 567 -51.75 16.17 -44.85
C SER A 567 -52.27 17.51 -45.40
N GLU A 568 -51.39 18.34 -45.95
CA GLU A 568 -51.77 19.60 -46.61
C GLU A 568 -52.67 19.36 -47.82
N LYS A 569 -52.36 18.35 -48.65
CA LYS A 569 -53.20 17.99 -49.80
C LYS A 569 -54.57 17.47 -49.38
N PHE A 570 -54.62 16.64 -48.33
CA PHE A 570 -55.87 16.12 -47.80
C PHE A 570 -56.73 17.23 -47.21
N TRP A 571 -56.13 18.14 -46.43
CA TRP A 571 -56.79 19.32 -45.89
C TRP A 571 -57.33 20.24 -47.00
N PHE A 572 -56.53 20.50 -48.04
CA PHE A 572 -56.95 21.30 -49.19
C PHE A 572 -58.11 20.65 -49.94
N PHE A 573 -58.07 19.33 -50.13
CA PHE A 573 -59.16 18.58 -50.75
C PHE A 573 -60.44 18.67 -49.91
N PHE A 574 -60.35 18.44 -48.61
CA PHE A 574 -61.49 18.49 -47.67
C PHE A 574 -62.17 19.86 -47.65
N ILE A 575 -61.40 20.96 -47.60
CA ILE A 575 -61.94 22.33 -47.66
C ILE A 575 -62.65 22.58 -48.99
N ARG A 576 -62.12 22.06 -50.11
CA ARG A 576 -62.71 22.27 -51.43
C ARG A 576 -64.03 21.53 -51.59
N THR A 577 -64.16 20.32 -51.05
CA THR A 577 -65.42 19.54 -51.06
C THR A 577 -66.50 20.08 -50.14
N HIS A 578 -66.17 20.85 -49.10
CA HIS A 578 -67.16 21.48 -48.20
C HIS A 578 -67.51 22.94 -48.56
N ARG A 579 -66.85 23.54 -49.57
CA ARG A 579 -67.16 24.87 -50.10
C ARG A 579 -67.89 24.85 -51.46
N SER A 580 -68.13 23.68 -52.05
CA SER A 580 -69.08 23.50 -53.17
C SER A 580 -70.40 22.97 -52.64
#